data_AF-A0A7K2EHU5-F1
#
_entry.id   AF-A0A7K2EHU5-F1
#
_cell.length_a   1.000
_cell.length_b   1.000
_cell.length_c   1.000
_cell.angle_alpha   90.00
_cell.angle_beta   90.00
_cell.angle_gamma   90.00
#
_symmetry.space_group_name_H-M   'P 1'
#
loop_
_entity.id
_entity.type
_entity.pdbx_description
1 polymer ?
#
loop_
_entity_poly.entity_id
_entity_poly.type
_entity_poly.pdbx_seq_one_letter_code
_entity_poly.pdbx_strand_id
1 'polypeptide(L)'
;MQTRQNSDLDQHTSHLPRWAQTLARKYFTKTLSQFVLHGNVRDLVRYEKPGSDEITYIGLTHFLAKELFAARDIVVFYDRAAGIHFLDHQEAQKDFNRALTGYDSAFGTEYAGKRPRAPSQVLPLLDNYFRLRLRSG
;
A
#
# COMPACT_ATOMS: atom_id res chain seq x y z
N MET A 1 -26.39 13.48 3.19
CA MET A 1 -25.69 12.34 3.81
C MET A 1 -24.18 12.39 3.59
N GLN A 2 -23.68 12.85 2.44
CA GLN A 2 -22.25 13.03 2.12
C GLN A 2 -21.49 14.02 3.03
N THR A 3 -22.16 15.07 3.53
CA THR A 3 -21.52 16.12 4.34
C THR A 3 -21.05 15.63 5.72
N ARG A 4 -21.72 14.64 6.31
CA ARG A 4 -21.32 14.07 7.62
C ARG A 4 -20.10 13.14 7.52
N GLN A 5 -19.97 12.37 6.43
CA GLN A 5 -18.81 11.49 6.23
C GLN A 5 -17.52 12.27 5.93
N ASN A 6 -17.61 13.38 5.20
CA ASN A 6 -16.44 14.24 4.96
C ASN A 6 -15.94 14.89 6.25
N SER A 7 -16.86 15.33 7.13
CA SER A 7 -16.53 15.92 8.43
C SER A 7 -15.73 14.98 9.34
N ASP A 8 -16.07 13.69 9.34
CA ASP A 8 -15.44 12.67 10.19
C ASP A 8 -14.03 12.32 9.70
N LEU A 9 -13.89 12.17 8.37
CA LEU A 9 -12.59 11.97 7.71
C LEU A 9 -11.65 13.17 7.90
N ASP A 10 -12.16 14.40 7.82
CA ASP A 10 -11.36 15.60 8.01
C ASP A 10 -10.85 15.71 9.45
N GLN A 11 -11.65 15.31 10.46
CA GLN A 11 -11.18 15.22 11.85
C GLN A 11 -10.04 14.22 12.00
N HIS A 12 -10.20 13.00 11.46
CA HIS A 12 -9.19 11.95 11.56
C HIS A 12 -7.94 12.18 10.72
N THR A 13 -8.00 13.02 9.69
CA THR A 13 -6.84 13.31 8.81
C THR A 13 -6.23 14.69 9.03
N SER A 14 -6.80 15.51 9.92
CA SER A 14 -6.35 16.88 10.20
C SER A 14 -4.85 17.01 10.55
N HIS A 15 -4.28 16.00 11.21
CA HIS A 15 -2.85 15.92 11.58
C HIS A 15 -1.91 15.60 10.40
N LEU A 16 -2.46 15.17 9.25
CA LEU A 16 -1.67 14.83 8.07
C LEU A 16 -1.33 16.10 7.24
N PRO A 17 -0.24 16.09 6.45
CA PRO A 17 0.02 17.14 5.48
C PRO A 17 -1.15 17.34 4.49
N ARG A 18 -1.37 18.57 4.01
CA ARG A 18 -2.50 18.93 3.14
C ARG A 18 -2.67 18.03 1.90
N TRP A 19 -1.55 17.62 1.29
CA TRP A 19 -1.58 16.72 0.14
C TRP A 19 -2.11 15.33 0.52
N ALA A 20 -1.74 14.82 1.70
CA ALA A 20 -2.15 13.53 2.21
C ALA A 20 -3.64 13.55 2.64
N GLN A 21 -4.11 14.65 3.23
CA GLN A 21 -5.55 14.85 3.47
C GLN A 21 -6.35 14.80 2.17
N THR A 22 -5.84 15.43 1.11
CA THR A 22 -6.48 15.44 -0.20
C THR A 22 -6.51 14.05 -0.82
N LEU A 23 -5.41 13.31 -0.71
CA LEU A 23 -5.32 11.92 -1.16
C LEU A 23 -6.29 11.03 -0.37
N ALA A 24 -6.31 11.13 0.96
CA ALA A 24 -7.21 10.38 1.84
C ALA A 24 -8.68 10.61 1.45
N ARG A 25 -9.12 11.87 1.34
CA ARG A 25 -10.48 12.21 0.91
C ARG A 25 -10.84 11.54 -0.41
N LYS A 26 -9.98 11.71 -1.44
CA LYS A 26 -10.21 11.11 -2.76
C LYS A 26 -10.25 9.58 -2.71
N TYR A 27 -9.37 8.97 -1.93
CA TYR A 27 -9.32 7.53 -1.73
C TYR A 27 -10.59 6.98 -1.07
N PHE A 28 -11.07 7.64 0.00
CA PHE A 28 -12.25 7.20 0.75
C PHE A 28 -13.56 7.34 -0.04
N THR A 29 -13.62 8.20 -1.06
CA THR A 29 -14.77 8.24 -1.97
C THR A 29 -14.99 6.93 -2.74
N LYS A 30 -13.95 6.09 -2.87
CA LYS A 30 -13.94 4.86 -3.67
C LYS A 30 -14.22 5.07 -5.17
N THR A 31 -14.21 6.31 -5.66
CA THR A 31 -14.39 6.60 -7.11
C THR A 31 -13.07 6.61 -7.88
N LEU A 32 -11.94 6.64 -7.18
CA LEU A 32 -10.59 6.67 -7.75
C LEU A 32 -9.77 5.52 -7.16
N SER A 33 -9.09 4.76 -8.03
CA SER A 33 -8.24 3.62 -7.66
C SER A 33 -6.76 3.83 -7.99
N GLN A 34 -6.44 4.86 -8.79
CA GLN A 34 -5.09 5.18 -9.22
C GLN A 34 -4.75 6.62 -8.86
N PHE A 35 -3.56 6.80 -8.29
CA PHE A 35 -3.04 8.09 -7.85
C PHE A 35 -1.60 8.22 -8.31
N VAL A 36 -1.22 9.43 -8.72
CA VAL A 36 0.16 9.79 -9.03
C VAL A 36 0.63 10.75 -7.94
N LEU A 37 1.69 10.37 -7.24
CA LEU A 37 2.36 11.21 -6.25
C LEU A 37 3.72 11.62 -6.82
N HIS A 38 4.06 12.90 -6.71
CA HIS A 38 5.42 13.36 -6.96
C HIS A 38 6.19 13.33 -5.63
N GLY A 39 7.48 12.98 -5.68
CA GLY A 39 8.33 12.91 -4.49
C GLY A 39 9.80 12.73 -4.86
N ASN A 40 10.68 12.81 -3.87
CA ASN A 40 12.12 12.68 -4.04
C ASN A 40 12.67 11.33 -3.53
N VAL A 41 13.91 11.00 -3.90
CA VAL A 41 14.62 9.88 -3.27
C VAL A 41 14.85 10.22 -1.79
N ARG A 42 14.48 9.30 -0.88
CA ARG A 42 14.50 9.50 0.58
C ARG A 42 13.61 10.66 1.04
N ASP A 43 12.48 10.85 0.37
CA ASP A 43 11.49 11.84 0.80
C ASP A 43 11.03 11.57 2.23
N LEU A 44 10.94 12.64 3.01
CA LEU A 44 10.52 12.62 4.40
C LEU A 44 9.20 13.37 4.52
N VAL A 45 8.24 12.72 5.16
CA VAL A 45 6.93 13.26 5.44
C VAL A 45 6.90 13.69 6.89
N ARG A 46 6.56 14.95 7.13
CA ARG A 46 6.26 15.45 8.47
C ARG A 46 5.06 14.68 9.03
N TYR A 47 5.26 14.06 10.18
CA TYR A 47 4.25 13.25 10.85
C TYR A 47 4.12 13.70 12.30
N GLU A 48 2.89 14.02 12.68
CA GLU A 48 2.50 14.26 14.06
C GLU A 48 1.81 13.00 14.57
N LYS A 49 2.36 12.40 15.63
CA LYS A 49 1.76 11.23 16.24
C LYS A 49 0.42 11.63 16.89
N PRO A 50 -0.70 10.94 16.60
CA PRO A 50 -1.98 11.26 17.22
C PRO A 50 -1.88 11.27 18.76
N GLY A 51 -2.29 12.38 19.38
CA GLY A 51 -2.24 12.57 20.84
C GLY A 51 -0.87 12.96 21.41
N SER A 52 0.07 13.38 20.56
CA SER A 52 1.38 13.92 20.95
C SER A 52 1.66 15.22 20.20
N ASP A 53 2.37 16.16 20.84
CA ASP A 53 2.90 17.37 20.19
C ASP A 53 4.27 17.10 19.51
N GLU A 54 4.75 15.86 19.56
CA GLU A 54 6.00 15.46 18.93
C GLU A 54 5.88 15.41 17.41
N ILE A 55 6.74 16.19 16.75
CA ILE A 55 6.87 16.21 15.29
C ILE A 55 8.05 15.32 14.90
N THR A 56 7.78 14.32 14.07
CA THR A 56 8.81 13.46 13.48
C THR A 56 8.78 13.55 11.95
N TYR A 57 9.83 13.03 11.33
CA TYR A 57 9.94 12.94 9.88
C TYR A 57 10.18 11.49 9.50
N ILE A 58 9.21 10.88 8.82
CA ILE A 58 9.22 9.47 8.44
C ILE A 58 9.31 9.33 6.92
N GLY A 59 9.91 8.26 6.43
CA GLY A 59 10.03 8.02 4.99
C GLY A 59 8.67 7.88 4.31
N LEU A 60 8.52 8.38 3.08
CA LEU A 60 7.26 8.33 2.33
C LEU A 60 6.64 6.91 2.27
N THR A 61 7.45 5.88 2.01
CA THR A 61 6.99 4.48 2.00
C THR A 61 6.40 4.06 3.35
N HIS A 62 7.02 4.48 4.45
CA HIS A 62 6.53 4.21 5.80
C HIS A 62 5.23 4.96 6.06
N PHE A 63 5.19 6.26 5.75
CA PHE A 63 3.99 7.07 5.86
C PHE A 63 2.81 6.46 5.09
N LEU A 64 3.00 6.04 3.85
CA LEU A 64 1.94 5.45 3.04
C LEU A 64 1.44 4.13 3.64
N ALA A 65 2.32 3.21 4.03
CA ALA A 65 1.92 1.91 4.53
C ALA A 65 1.37 1.93 5.96
N LYS A 66 2.02 2.65 6.86
CA LYS A 66 1.76 2.59 8.31
C LYS A 66 0.83 3.67 8.81
N GLU A 67 0.70 4.78 8.09
CA GLU A 67 -0.18 5.89 8.48
C GLU A 67 -1.37 6.01 7.54
N LEU A 68 -1.14 6.28 6.25
CA LEU A 68 -2.23 6.58 5.32
C LEU A 68 -3.09 5.36 4.97
N PHE A 69 -2.47 4.21 4.78
CA PHE A 69 -3.14 2.94 4.43
C PHE A 69 -3.09 1.91 5.56
N ALA A 70 -2.89 2.35 6.80
CA ALA A 70 -2.79 1.49 7.98
C ALA A 70 -3.95 0.49 8.14
N ALA A 71 -5.16 0.91 7.74
CA ALA A 71 -6.38 0.11 7.82
C ALA A 71 -6.49 -0.98 6.72
N ARG A 72 -5.50 -1.12 5.84
CA ARG A 72 -5.51 -2.14 4.79
C ARG A 72 -4.76 -3.38 5.24
N ASP A 73 -5.35 -4.54 4.96
CA ASP A 73 -4.74 -5.84 5.27
C ASP A 73 -3.38 -6.02 4.59
N ILE A 74 -3.23 -5.44 3.39
CA ILE A 74 -2.01 -5.50 2.60
C ILE A 74 -1.74 -4.17 1.93
N VAL A 75 -0.49 -3.72 2.06
CA VAL A 75 0.13 -2.72 1.19
C VAL A 75 1.33 -3.37 0.50
N VAL A 76 1.30 -3.41 -0.83
CA VAL A 76 2.37 -3.97 -1.66
C VAL A 76 3.16 -2.82 -2.28
N PHE A 77 4.48 -2.88 -2.17
CA PHE A 77 5.36 -1.99 -2.91
C PHE A 77 6.02 -2.73 -4.06
N TYR A 78 6.21 -2.01 -5.16
CA TYR A 78 6.92 -2.50 -6.32
C TYR A 78 7.79 -1.40 -6.92
N ASP A 79 9.05 -1.73 -7.12
CA ASP A 79 9.96 -1.00 -7.98
C ASP A 79 10.81 -1.99 -8.80
N ARG A 80 11.41 -1.53 -9.88
CA ARG A 80 12.16 -2.41 -10.79
C ARG A 80 13.47 -2.93 -10.18
N ALA A 81 14.03 -2.24 -9.19
CA ALA A 81 15.30 -2.61 -8.58
C ALA A 81 15.10 -3.71 -7.52
N ALA A 82 14.16 -3.52 -6.58
CA ALA A 82 13.87 -4.48 -5.52
C ALA A 82 12.86 -5.56 -5.93
N GLY A 83 11.95 -5.25 -6.86
CA GLY A 83 10.78 -6.07 -7.15
C GLY A 83 9.67 -5.87 -6.12
N ILE A 84 8.83 -6.90 -5.96
CA ILE A 84 7.72 -6.89 -5.00
C ILE A 84 8.27 -6.99 -3.57
N HIS A 85 7.89 -6.05 -2.71
CA HIS A 85 8.27 -6.03 -1.30
C HIS A 85 7.14 -5.47 -0.42
N PHE A 86 7.27 -5.72 0.87
CA PHE A 86 6.29 -5.37 1.91
C PHE A 86 7.02 -4.68 3.05
N LEU A 87 6.41 -3.64 3.63
CA LEU A 87 7.00 -2.92 4.75
C LEU A 87 6.55 -3.53 6.08
N ASP A 88 7.42 -4.26 6.77
CA ASP A 88 7.19 -4.79 8.13
C ASP A 88 5.80 -5.44 8.33
N HIS A 89 5.35 -6.19 7.33
CA HIS A 89 4.13 -7.01 7.38
C HIS A 89 4.50 -8.45 7.04
N GLN A 90 5.11 -9.16 8.02
CA GLN A 90 5.51 -10.55 7.85
C GLN A 90 4.34 -11.44 7.40
N GLU A 91 3.13 -11.18 7.91
CA GLU A 91 1.93 -11.93 7.52
C GLU A 91 1.53 -11.69 6.07
N ALA A 92 1.54 -10.45 5.59
CA ALA A 92 1.28 -10.15 4.17
C ALA A 92 2.33 -10.81 3.26
N GLN A 93 3.60 -10.81 3.68
CA GLN A 93 4.67 -11.46 2.93
C GLN A 93 4.53 -12.99 2.91
N LYS A 94 4.17 -13.62 4.04
CA LYS A 94 3.91 -15.07 4.12
C LYS A 94 2.72 -15.47 3.25
N ASP A 95 1.65 -14.69 3.30
CA ASP A 95 0.46 -14.91 2.49
C ASP A 95 0.78 -14.79 0.99
N PHE A 96 1.50 -13.74 0.58
CA PHE A 96 1.96 -13.59 -0.79
C PHE A 96 2.84 -14.75 -1.23
N ASN A 97 3.77 -15.20 -0.39
CA ASN A 97 4.63 -16.35 -0.71
C ASN A 97 3.81 -17.64 -0.91
N ARG A 98 2.76 -17.86 -0.11
CA ARG A 98 1.85 -19.00 -0.27
C ARG A 98 1.13 -18.94 -1.62
N ALA A 99 0.60 -17.77 -1.98
CA ALA A 99 -0.02 -17.57 -3.29
C ALA A 99 0.97 -17.78 -4.44
N LEU A 100 2.23 -17.37 -4.25
CA LEU A 100 3.30 -17.55 -5.23
C LEU A 100 3.62 -19.02 -5.49
N THR A 101 3.70 -19.85 -4.45
CA THR A 101 3.88 -21.31 -4.61
C THR A 101 2.70 -21.96 -5.35
N GLY A 102 1.49 -21.49 -5.10
CA GLY A 102 0.30 -21.93 -5.84
C GLY A 102 0.37 -21.52 -7.32
N TYR A 103 0.84 -20.30 -7.60
CA TYR A 103 1.04 -19.80 -8.95
C TYR A 103 2.09 -20.63 -9.71
N ASP A 104 3.23 -20.92 -9.08
CA ASP A 104 4.29 -21.76 -9.66
C ASP A 104 3.76 -23.14 -10.04
N SER A 105 2.98 -23.78 -9.15
CA SER A 105 2.35 -25.09 -9.44
C SER A 105 1.35 -25.03 -10.60
N ALA A 106 0.58 -23.94 -10.71
CA ALA A 106 -0.48 -23.81 -11.70
C ALA A 106 0.02 -23.42 -13.09
N PHE A 107 1.09 -22.63 -13.16
CA PHE A 107 1.58 -22.01 -14.40
C PHE A 107 3.00 -22.48 -14.80
N GLY A 108 3.61 -23.40 -14.05
CA GLY A 108 4.95 -23.94 -14.35
C GLY A 108 6.06 -22.91 -14.23
N THR A 109 5.89 -21.90 -13.36
CA THR A 109 6.92 -20.89 -13.09
C THR A 109 7.78 -21.27 -11.89
N GLU A 110 8.90 -20.56 -11.72
CA GLU A 110 9.83 -20.75 -10.59
C GLU A 110 9.99 -19.44 -9.78
N TYR A 111 8.92 -18.65 -9.69
CA TYR A 111 8.98 -17.30 -9.13
C TYR A 111 9.19 -17.27 -7.61
N ALA A 112 8.80 -18.33 -6.89
CA ALA A 112 9.10 -18.47 -5.47
C ALA A 112 10.61 -18.55 -5.21
N GLY A 113 11.35 -19.27 -6.05
CA GLY A 113 12.81 -19.38 -5.98
C GLY A 113 13.53 -18.20 -6.63
N LYS A 114 12.98 -17.66 -7.72
CA LYS A 114 13.56 -16.53 -8.47
C LYS A 114 12.51 -15.43 -8.67
N ARG A 115 12.42 -14.53 -7.69
CA ARG A 115 11.40 -13.46 -7.72
C ARG A 115 11.51 -12.59 -8.98
N PRO A 116 10.42 -12.41 -9.73
CA PRO A 116 10.40 -11.54 -10.89
C PRO A 116 10.54 -10.07 -10.47
N ARG A 117 11.22 -9.29 -11.32
CA ARG A 117 11.31 -7.82 -11.19
C ARG A 117 10.76 -7.09 -12.41
N ALA A 118 10.65 -7.78 -13.55
CA ALA A 118 10.11 -7.18 -14.77
C ALA A 118 8.61 -6.90 -14.61
N PRO A 119 8.11 -5.70 -14.99
CA PRO A 119 6.69 -5.39 -14.88
C PRO A 119 5.79 -6.40 -15.60
N SER A 120 6.24 -6.92 -16.74
CA SER A 120 5.52 -7.94 -17.52
C SER A 120 5.28 -9.25 -16.77
N GLN A 121 6.10 -9.56 -15.76
CA GLN A 121 5.96 -10.75 -14.91
C GLN A 121 5.26 -10.41 -13.59
N VAL A 122 5.57 -9.23 -13.03
CA VAL A 122 5.04 -8.79 -11.72
C VAL A 122 3.55 -8.45 -11.79
N LEU A 123 3.09 -7.72 -12.81
CA LEU A 123 1.70 -7.27 -12.87
C LEU A 123 0.70 -8.43 -12.99
N PRO A 124 0.91 -9.45 -13.84
CA PRO A 124 0.04 -10.64 -13.87
C PRO A 124 0.04 -11.41 -12.55
N LEU A 125 1.20 -11.49 -11.90
CA LEU A 125 1.32 -12.15 -10.59
C LEU A 125 0.50 -11.43 -9.51
N LEU A 126 0.56 -10.09 -9.48
CA LEU A 126 -0.25 -9.27 -8.57
C LEU A 126 -1.75 -9.39 -8.89
N ASP A 127 -2.16 -9.39 -10.16
CA ASP A 127 -3.56 -9.61 -10.55
C ASP A 127 -4.08 -10.96 -10.04
N ASN A 128 -3.33 -12.04 -10.26
CA ASN A 128 -3.71 -13.36 -9.75
C ASN A 128 -3.79 -13.37 -8.21
N TYR A 129 -2.81 -12.77 -7.54
CA TYR A 129 -2.79 -12.68 -6.08
C TYR A 129 -4.02 -11.94 -5.53
N PHE A 130 -4.38 -10.80 -6.10
CA PHE A 130 -5.55 -10.03 -5.66
C PHE A 130 -6.85 -10.78 -5.95
N ARG A 131 -6.96 -11.48 -7.09
CA ARG A 131 -8.13 -12.32 -7.41
C ARG A 131 -8.33 -13.45 -6.41
N LEU A 132 -7.25 -14.11 -5.97
CA LEU A 132 -7.33 -15.15 -4.94
C LEU A 132 -7.91 -14.59 -3.65
N ARG A 133 -7.43 -13.43 -3.20
CA ARG A 133 -7.92 -12.80 -1.96
C ARG A 133 -9.36 -12.30 -2.06
N LEU A 134 -9.78 -11.78 -3.20
CA LEU A 134 -11.18 -11.36 -3.42
C LEU A 134 -12.16 -12.54 -3.43
N ARG A 135 -11.70 -13.77 -3.69
CA ARG A 135 -12.54 -14.98 -3.63
C ARG A 135 -12.61 -15.62 -2.25
N SER A 136 -11.69 -15.27 -1.35
CA SER A 136 -11.54 -15.88 -0.02
C SER A 136 -12.15 -15.04 1.11
N GLY A 137 -12.71 -13.87 0.81
CA GLY A 137 -13.49 -13.04 1.74
C GLY A 137 -14.93 -12.95 1.32
#